data_AF-A0A444Y2X4-F1
#
_entry.id   AF-A0A444Y2X4-F1
#
_cell.length_a   1.000
_cell.length_b   1.000
_cell.length_c   1.000
_cell.angle_alpha   90.00
_cell.angle_beta   90.00
_cell.angle_gamma   90.00
#
_symmetry.space_group_name_H-M   'P 1'
#
loop_
_entity.id
_entity.type
_entity.pdbx_description
1 polymer ?
#
loop_
_entity_poly.entity_id
_entity_poly.type
_entity_poly.pdbx_seq_one_letter_code
_entity_poly.pdbx_strand_id
1 'polypeptide(L)' 'MLHWDRKYRAKFGFEFVTSTETWFSQKILDEVKARYENTLVVKLDIAAQEEFKLIEHGLEHIWERKKDNFTCC' A
#
# COMPACT_ATOMS: atom_id res chain seq x y z
N MET A 1 -8.68 11.90 -6.35
CA MET A 1 -7.63 11.36 -5.45
C MET A 1 -6.79 12.46 -4.79
N LEU A 2 -6.22 13.41 -5.53
CA LEU A 2 -5.33 14.46 -4.97
C LEU A 2 -5.90 15.25 -3.77
N HIS A 3 -7.20 15.58 -3.78
CA HIS A 3 -7.84 16.24 -2.64
C HIS A 3 -7.79 15.37 -1.37
N TRP A 4 -8.02 14.06 -1.51
CA TRP A 4 -8.03 13.12 -0.39
C TRP A 4 -6.62 12.84 0.12
N ASP A 5 -5.63 12.79 -0.77
CA ASP A 5 -4.23 12.61 -0.39
C ASP A 5 -3.75 13.75 0.52
N ARG A 6 -4.03 15.01 0.13
CA ARG A 6 -3.75 16.19 0.96
C ARG A 6 -4.45 16.13 2.32
N LYS A 7 -5.71 15.71 2.34
CA LYS A 7 -6.53 15.61 3.56
C LYS A 7 -6.03 14.50 4.48
N TYR A 8 -5.63 13.36 3.92
CA TYR A 8 -5.10 12.22 4.66
C TYR A 8 -3.76 12.56 5.29
N ARG A 9 -2.84 13.14 4.51
CA ARG A 9 -1.54 13.59 5.01
C ARG A 9 -1.66 14.66 6.09
N ALA A 10 -2.61 15.59 5.96
CA ALA A 10 -2.87 16.59 6.99
C ALA A 10 -3.40 15.97 8.31
N LYS A 11 -4.17 14.88 8.24
CA LYS A 11 -4.73 14.21 9.44
C LYS A 11 -3.72 13.28 10.11
N PHE A 12 -3.01 12.47 9.33
CA PHE A 12 -2.19 11.37 9.86
C PHE A 12 -0.68 11.63 9.80
N GLY A 13 -0.22 12.60 9.01
CA GLY A 13 1.19 12.97 8.89
C GLY A 13 2.00 12.16 7.88
N PHE A 14 1.41 11.14 7.25
CA PHE A 14 2.06 10.27 6.25
C PHE A 14 1.14 10.01 5.05
N GLU A 15 1.72 9.48 3.98
CA GLU A 15 1.03 9.18 2.72
C GLU A 15 0.13 7.93 2.86
N PHE A 16 -0.88 7.84 2.00
CA PHE A 16 -1.76 6.69 2.02
C PHE A 16 -1.08 5.47 1.39
N VAL A 17 -0.90 4.41 2.17
CA VAL A 17 -0.32 3.13 1.73
C VAL A 17 -1.42 2.07 1.60
N THR A 18 -1.43 1.36 0.48
CA THR A 18 -2.32 0.21 0.24
C THR A 18 -1.66 -0.78 -0.71
N SER A 19 -1.85 -2.07 -0.47
CA SER A 19 -1.50 -3.14 -1.40
C SER A 19 -2.62 -3.41 -2.42
N THR A 20 -3.74 -2.67 -2.37
CA THR A 20 -4.83 -2.80 -3.32
C THR A 20 -4.35 -2.44 -4.73
N GLU A 21 -4.62 -3.31 -5.70
CA GLU A 21 -4.26 -3.10 -7.10
C GLU A 21 -4.70 -1.72 -7.61
N THR A 22 -3.75 -1.00 -8.19
CA THR A 22 -3.90 0.41 -8.57
C THR A 22 -4.91 0.66 -9.69
N TRP A 23 -5.41 -0.39 -10.35
CA TRP A 23 -6.33 -0.28 -11.48
C TRP A 23 -7.78 0.08 -11.11
N PHE A 24 -8.21 -0.17 -9.87
CA PHE A 24 -9.55 0.21 -9.42
C PHE A 24 -9.56 1.52 -8.63
N SER A 25 -9.55 2.64 -9.36
CA SER A 25 -9.59 4.00 -8.79
C SER A 25 -10.74 4.23 -7.80
N GLN A 26 -11.91 3.63 -8.04
CA GLN A 26 -13.06 3.73 -7.15
C GLN A 26 -12.85 2.95 -5.85
N LYS A 27 -12.28 1.74 -5.93
CA LYS A 27 -11.97 0.91 -4.76
C LYS A 27 -10.97 1.61 -3.84
N ILE A 28 -9.94 2.24 -4.41
CA ILE A 28 -8.99 3.07 -3.65
C ILE A 28 -9.69 4.23 -2.96
N LEU A 29 -10.59 4.92 -3.66
CA LEU A 29 -11.32 6.06 -3.09
C LEU A 29 -12.21 5.66 -1.91
N ASP A 30 -12.90 4.54 -2.03
CA ASP A 30 -13.78 4.02 -0.97
C ASP A 30 -12.96 3.52 0.22
N GLU A 31 -11.83 2.88 -0.05
CA GLU A 31 -10.87 2.46 0.97
C GLU A 31 -10.32 3.67 1.73
N VAL A 32 -9.88 4.73 1.03
CA VAL A 32 -9.39 5.99 1.66
C VAL A 32 -10.45 6.62 2.55
N LYS A 33 -11.72 6.66 2.11
CA LYS A 33 -12.83 7.22 2.90
C LYS A 33 -13.09 6.39 4.16
N ALA A 34 -13.22 5.06 4.05
CA ALA A 34 -13.45 4.18 5.18
C ALA A 34 -12.31 4.28 6.21
N ARG A 35 -11.09 4.35 5.71
CA ARG A 35 -9.86 4.47 6.48
C ARG A 35 -9.70 5.84 7.13
N TYR A 36 -10.24 6.90 6.54
CA TYR A 36 -10.15 8.25 7.10
C TYR A 36 -10.86 8.36 8.46
N GLU A 37 -11.89 7.56 8.74
CA GLU A 37 -12.61 7.57 10.02
C GLU A 37 -11.83 6.91 11.17
N ASN A 38 -10.77 6.16 10.89
CA ASN A 38 -10.00 5.46 11.92
C ASN A 38 -9.13 6.40 12.77
N THR A 39 -8.84 5.95 14.00
CA THR A 39 -7.87 6.58 14.90
C THR A 39 -6.44 6.42 14.39
N LEU A 40 -5.56 7.37 14.69
CA LEU A 40 -4.14 7.37 14.26
C LEU A 40 -3.41 6.06 14.61
N VAL A 41 -3.62 5.50 15.79
CA VAL A 41 -2.97 4.25 16.24
C VAL A 41 -3.34 3.07 15.34
N VAL A 42 -4.63 2.88 15.08
CA VAL A 42 -5.13 1.86 14.15
C VAL A 42 -4.58 2.10 12.75
N LYS A 43 -4.36 3.37 12.39
CA LYS A 43 -3.79 3.73 11.10
C LYS A 43 -2.32 3.41 10.92
N LEU A 44 -1.53 3.58 11.95
CA LEU A 44 -0.12 3.18 11.91
C LEU A 44 0.00 1.66 11.77
N ASP A 45 -0.81 0.89 12.51
CA ASP A 45 -0.79 -0.57 12.40
C ASP A 45 -1.21 -1.06 11.00
N ILE A 46 -2.29 -0.50 10.44
CA ILE A 46 -2.70 -0.83 9.07
C ILE A 46 -1.62 -0.43 8.06
N ALA A 47 -1.03 0.77 8.18
CA ALA A 47 0.00 1.21 7.25
C ALA A 47 1.23 0.29 7.31
N ALA A 48 1.66 -0.11 8.51
CA ALA A 48 2.74 -1.06 8.68
C ALA A 48 2.43 -2.41 8.01
N GLN A 49 1.20 -2.92 8.18
CA GLN A 49 0.78 -4.17 7.53
C GLN A 49 0.77 -4.07 5.99
N GLU A 50 0.32 -2.95 5.43
CA GLU A 50 0.34 -2.73 3.98
C GLU A 50 1.79 -2.62 3.46
N GLU A 51 2.68 -1.93 4.18
CA GLU A 51 4.12 -1.88 3.86
C GLU A 51 4.75 -3.28 3.87
N PHE A 52 4.45 -4.11 4.88
CA PHE A 52 4.95 -5.49 4.92
C PHE A 52 4.52 -6.31 3.70
N LYS A 53 3.25 -6.23 3.29
CA LYS A 53 2.77 -6.92 2.08
C LYS A 53 3.53 -6.48 0.83
N LEU A 54 3.80 -5.18 0.69
CA LEU A 54 4.55 -4.64 -0.44
C LEU A 54 6.00 -5.13 -0.45
N ILE A 55 6.63 -5.20 0.72
CA ILE A 55 7.98 -5.77 0.88
C ILE A 55 7.99 -7.25 0.52
N GLU A 56 7.05 -8.05 1.05
CA GLU A 56 6.91 -9.48 0.73
C GLU A 56 6.75 -9.70 -0.78
N HIS A 57 5.82 -8.98 -1.42
CA HIS A 57 5.60 -9.06 -2.86
C HIS A 57 6.84 -8.64 -3.66
N GLY A 58 7.55 -7.60 -3.22
CA GLY A 58 8.81 -7.16 -3.82
C GLY A 58 9.90 -8.23 -3.73
N LEU A 59 10.01 -8.92 -2.59
CA LEU A 59 10.96 -10.01 -2.39
C LEU A 59 10.64 -11.23 -3.26
N GLU A 60 9.38 -11.62 -3.35
CA GLU A 60 8.91 -12.69 -4.26
C GLU A 60 9.31 -12.40 -5.71
N HIS A 61 9.05 -11.18 -6.18
CA HIS A 61 9.38 -10.78 -7.55
C HIS A 61 10.91 -10.78 -7.81
N ILE A 62 11.72 -10.33 -6.84
CA ILE A 62 13.18 -10.40 -6.93
C ILE A 62 13.65 -11.86 -6.98
N TRP A 63 13.04 -12.72 -6.17
CA TRP A 63 13.38 -14.14 -6.10
C TRP A 63 13.10 -14.88 -7.42
N GLU A 64 11.91 -14.71 -7.98
CA GLU A 64 11.54 -15.32 -9.27
C GLU A 64 12.48 -14.85 -10.40
N ARG A 65 12.77 -13.55 -10.46
CA ARG A 65 13.76 -13.02 -11.43
C ARG A 65 15.14 -13.64 -11.27
N LYS A 66 15.58 -13.95 -10.05
CA LYS A 66 16.87 -14.61 -9.82
C LYS A 66 16.81 -16.06 -10.30
N LYS A 67 15.73 -16.78 -10.04
CA LYS A 67 15.53 -18.16 -10.48
C LYS A 67 15.61 -18.29 -12.00
N ASP A 68 14.96 -17.39 -12.74
CA ASP A 68 15.02 -17.37 -14.21
C ASP A 68 16.45 -17.21 -14.75
N ASN A 69 17.29 -16.43 -14.05
CA ASN A 69 18.70 -16.26 -14.42
C ASN A 69 19.55 -17.50 -14.14
N PHE A 70 19.12 -18.40 -13.23
CA PHE A 70 19.83 -19.66 -12.93
C PHE A 70 19.37 -20.83 -13.82
N THR A 71 18.16 -20.78 -14.38
CA THR A 71 17.61 -21.83 -15.26
C THR A 71 17.95 -21.68 -16.73
N CYS A 72 18.66 -20.61 -17.13
CA CYS A 72 19.09 -20.36 -18.51
C CYS A 72 20.56 -20.81 -18.77
N CYS A 73 21.05 -21.82 -18.05
CA CYS A 73 22.34 -22.47 -18.30
C CYS A 73 22.14 -23.93 -18.70
#